data_AF-A0A2S8FJG2-F1
#
_entry.id   AF-A0A2S8FJG2-F1
#
_cell.length_a   1.000
_cell.length_b   1.000
_cell.length_c   1.000
_cell.angle_alpha   90.00
_cell.angle_beta   90.00
_cell.angle_gamma   90.00
#
_symmetry.space_group_name_H-M   'P 1'
#
loop_
_entity.id
_entity.type
_entity.pdbx_description
1 polymer ?
#
loop_
_entity_poly.entity_id
_entity_poly.type
_entity_poly.pdbx_seq_one_letter_code
_entity_poly.pdbx_strand_id
1 'polypeptide(L)'
;MNSEDQDEQTTAAATETNRIPPFTLMMLLAWVAICAVLFEFWRQTGLMGREVLWQSLMGMQLATWSAGLSGLGLRAWWWQQGRRIPWQPGHWLLCLVGFVGLVPILTKLLQLFFWQVDPLPASTGLWLQENVRLILSVASILAMWGVVWFASLPRVWAIVVLPEAITRSFSLGMQIYVVFNGTSQFPFGSDVTMALTWILGVIALAGPLLILIVPLWDAFISKQERDWMHWTGVAAWGLLILQPYLMTIVWLTSRQ
;
A
#
# COMPACT_ATOMS: atom_id res chain seq x y z
N MET A 1 -13.68 -40.02 -37.74
CA MET A 1 -12.96 -39.12 -36.83
C MET A 1 -14.03 -38.22 -36.26
N ASN A 2 -14.52 -38.57 -35.06
CA ASN A 2 -15.79 -38.09 -34.53
C ASN A 2 -15.70 -36.62 -34.11
N SER A 3 -16.70 -35.84 -34.52
CA SER A 3 -16.90 -34.45 -34.10
C SER A 3 -17.26 -34.31 -32.61
N GLU A 4 -17.71 -35.38 -31.97
CA GLU A 4 -18.04 -35.41 -30.54
C GLU A 4 -16.79 -35.31 -29.64
N ASP A 5 -15.65 -35.89 -30.04
CA ASP A 5 -14.41 -35.81 -29.26
C ASP A 5 -13.79 -34.39 -29.26
N GLN A 6 -14.06 -33.61 -30.31
CA GLN A 6 -13.62 -32.21 -30.39
C GLN A 6 -14.51 -31.30 -29.54
N ASP A 7 -15.83 -31.53 -29.49
CA ASP A 7 -16.72 -30.73 -28.66
C ASP A 7 -16.50 -31.02 -27.15
N GLU A 8 -16.20 -32.26 -26.77
CA GLU A 8 -15.84 -32.61 -25.37
C GLU A 8 -14.48 -32.05 -24.95
N GLN A 9 -13.47 -32.05 -25.82
CA GLN A 9 -12.18 -31.39 -25.51
C GLN A 9 -12.31 -29.86 -25.46
N THR A 10 -13.21 -29.27 -26.26
CA THR A 10 -13.43 -27.81 -26.25
C THR A 10 -14.28 -27.38 -25.06
N THR A 11 -15.23 -28.22 -24.59
CA THR A 11 -15.98 -27.96 -23.35
C THR A 11 -15.19 -28.29 -22.08
N ALA A 12 -14.31 -29.30 -22.08
CA ALA A 12 -13.37 -29.57 -20.99
C ALA A 12 -12.29 -28.48 -20.85
N ALA A 13 -11.77 -27.97 -21.97
CA ALA A 13 -10.86 -26.82 -21.96
C ALA A 13 -11.58 -25.52 -21.56
N ALA A 14 -12.87 -25.37 -21.87
CA ALA A 14 -13.66 -24.21 -21.43
C ALA A 14 -14.00 -24.25 -19.92
N THR A 15 -14.08 -25.44 -19.30
CA THR A 15 -14.45 -25.58 -17.88
C THR A 15 -13.29 -25.37 -16.89
N GLU A 16 -12.03 -25.36 -17.35
CA GLU A 16 -10.87 -25.00 -16.51
C GLU A 16 -10.64 -23.48 -16.36
N THR A 17 -11.35 -22.64 -17.12
CA THR A 17 -10.94 -21.24 -17.34
C THR A 17 -11.36 -20.21 -16.28
N ASN A 18 -12.09 -20.60 -15.23
CA ASN A 18 -12.59 -19.61 -14.26
C ASN A 18 -12.57 -20.06 -12.80
N ARG A 19 -11.75 -21.07 -12.46
CA ARG A 19 -11.55 -21.41 -11.04
C ARG A 19 -10.61 -20.40 -10.40
N ILE A 20 -11.17 -19.64 -9.45
CA ILE A 20 -10.41 -18.83 -8.49
C ILE A 20 -9.28 -19.70 -7.93
N PRO A 21 -8.01 -19.27 -8.02
CA PRO A 21 -6.90 -20.07 -7.54
C PRO A 21 -7.06 -20.28 -6.03
N PRO A 22 -7.05 -21.54 -5.55
CA PRO A 22 -7.18 -21.82 -4.13
C PRO A 22 -6.00 -21.21 -3.38
N PHE A 23 -6.25 -20.72 -2.17
CA PHE A 23 -5.19 -20.29 -1.28
C PHE A 23 -4.27 -21.49 -0.99
N THR A 24 -3.03 -21.44 -1.46
CA THR A 24 -2.09 -22.56 -1.32
C THR A 24 -1.23 -22.40 -0.07
N LEU A 25 -0.77 -23.53 0.49
CA LEU A 25 0.20 -23.51 1.59
C LEU A 25 1.50 -22.76 1.19
N MET A 26 1.92 -22.86 -0.07
CA MET A 26 3.09 -22.11 -0.56
C MET A 26 2.88 -20.60 -0.51
N MET A 27 1.68 -20.11 -0.80
CA MET A 27 1.33 -18.69 -0.67
C MET A 27 1.41 -18.23 0.79
N LEU A 28 0.90 -19.05 1.72
CA LEU A 28 0.99 -18.77 3.15
C LEU A 28 2.44 -18.76 3.63
N LEU A 29 3.24 -19.74 3.24
CA LEU A 29 4.66 -19.83 3.61
C LEU A 29 5.47 -18.65 3.04
N ALA A 30 5.21 -18.26 1.79
CA ALA A 30 5.82 -17.07 1.20
C ALA A 30 5.45 -15.80 1.98
N TRP A 31 4.19 -15.65 2.38
CA TRP A 31 3.76 -14.53 3.20
C TRP A 31 4.45 -14.54 4.57
N VAL A 32 4.45 -15.68 5.28
CA VAL A 32 5.13 -15.82 6.58
C VAL A 32 6.63 -15.52 6.45
N ALA A 33 7.28 -15.96 5.38
CA ALA A 33 8.69 -15.66 5.11
C ALA A 33 8.90 -14.14 4.91
N ILE A 34 8.04 -13.47 4.14
CA ILE A 34 8.08 -12.01 3.96
C ILE A 34 7.88 -11.31 5.32
N CYS A 35 6.90 -11.74 6.13
CA CYS A 35 6.70 -11.21 7.47
C CYS A 35 7.95 -11.35 8.34
N ALA A 36 8.57 -12.53 8.35
CA ALA A 36 9.75 -12.81 9.15
C ALA A 36 10.95 -11.96 8.72
N VAL A 37 11.17 -11.82 7.40
CA VAL A 37 12.24 -10.96 6.86
C VAL A 37 11.99 -9.50 7.22
N LEU A 38 10.76 -9.01 7.06
CA LEU A 38 10.41 -7.63 7.41
C LEU A 38 10.56 -7.36 8.90
N PHE A 39 10.14 -8.30 9.75
CA PHE A 39 10.27 -8.21 11.20
C PHE A 39 11.74 -8.16 11.62
N GLU A 40 12.57 -9.05 11.07
CA GLU A 40 14.00 -9.08 11.35
C GLU A 40 14.71 -7.82 10.84
N PHE A 41 14.37 -7.37 9.62
CA PHE A 41 14.86 -6.10 9.09
C PHE A 41 14.52 -4.94 10.03
N TRP A 42 13.29 -4.87 10.53
CA TRP A 42 12.88 -3.82 11.48
C TRP A 42 13.56 -3.95 12.84
N ARG A 43 13.71 -5.16 13.37
CA ARG A 43 14.43 -5.43 14.61
C ARG A 43 15.87 -4.91 14.54
N GLN A 44 16.55 -5.11 13.41
CA GLN A 44 17.93 -4.65 13.19
C GLN A 44 18.05 -3.12 13.11
N THR A 45 17.00 -2.40 12.71
CA THR A 45 17.04 -0.92 12.66
C THR A 45 17.00 -0.26 14.03
N GLY A 46 16.82 -1.02 15.12
CA GLY A 46 16.78 -0.47 16.49
C GLY A 46 15.55 0.39 16.80
N LEU A 47 14.56 0.43 15.89
CA LEU A 47 13.34 1.24 16.01
C LEU A 47 12.23 0.57 16.84
N MET A 48 12.48 -0.59 17.45
CA MET A 48 11.51 -1.20 18.36
C MET A 48 11.47 -0.41 19.67
N GLY A 49 10.47 0.44 19.80
CA GLY A 49 10.14 1.11 21.06
C GLY A 49 9.89 0.09 22.17
N ARG A 50 10.17 0.47 23.43
CA ARG A 50 9.88 -0.37 24.60
C ARG A 50 8.38 -0.51 24.89
N GLU A 51 7.55 0.35 24.30
CA GLU A 51 6.12 0.40 24.57
C GLU A 51 5.32 -0.54 23.66
N VAL A 52 4.47 -1.35 24.29
CA VAL A 52 3.63 -2.37 23.62
C VAL A 52 2.72 -1.76 22.54
N LEU A 53 2.23 -0.53 22.73
CA LEU A 53 1.38 0.16 21.76
C LEU A 53 2.15 0.48 20.46
N TRP A 54 3.37 0.99 20.57
CA TRP A 54 4.23 1.27 19.40
C TRP A 54 4.63 -0.01 18.67
N GLN A 55 4.92 -1.08 19.41
CA GLN A 55 5.19 -2.40 18.82
C GLN A 55 3.96 -2.95 18.07
N SER A 56 2.75 -2.75 18.60
CA SER A 56 1.51 -3.21 17.97
C SER A 56 1.25 -2.47 16.65
N LEU A 57 1.46 -1.16 16.61
CA LEU A 57 1.36 -0.35 15.39
C LEU A 57 2.37 -0.80 14.33
N MET A 58 3.60 -1.09 14.75
CA MET A 58 4.62 -1.62 13.87
C MET A 58 4.23 -3.01 13.32
N GLY A 59 3.68 -3.87 14.18
CA GLY A 59 3.16 -5.17 13.77
C GLY A 59 2.06 -5.06 12.71
N MET A 60 1.11 -4.13 12.87
CA MET A 60 0.07 -3.86 11.87
C MET A 60 0.66 -3.38 10.54
N GLN A 61 1.66 -2.49 10.59
CA GLN A 61 2.34 -1.98 9.40
C GLN A 61 3.07 -3.09 8.64
N LEU A 62 3.81 -3.95 9.34
CA LEU A 62 4.52 -5.08 8.75
C LEU A 62 3.55 -6.13 8.17
N ALA A 63 2.44 -6.41 8.86
CA ALA A 63 1.39 -7.30 8.36
C ALA A 63 0.75 -6.73 7.08
N THR A 64 0.51 -5.43 7.04
CA THR A 64 -0.08 -4.75 5.89
C THR A 64 0.85 -4.78 4.68
N TRP A 65 2.14 -4.46 4.89
CA TRP A 65 3.14 -4.47 3.82
C TRP A 65 3.44 -5.87 3.31
N SER A 66 3.56 -6.85 4.21
CA SER A 66 3.78 -8.25 3.83
C SER A 66 2.64 -8.80 2.99
N ALA A 67 1.38 -8.48 3.34
CA ALA A 67 0.21 -8.83 2.54
C ALA A 67 0.29 -8.20 1.14
N GLY A 68 0.59 -6.90 1.07
CA GLY A 68 0.73 -6.19 -0.20
C GLY A 68 1.87 -6.71 -1.08
N LEU A 69 3.06 -6.97 -0.50
CA LEU A 69 4.20 -7.54 -1.22
C LEU A 69 3.93 -8.96 -1.70
N SER A 70 3.23 -9.77 -0.91
CA SER A 70 2.78 -11.10 -1.32
C SER A 70 1.82 -11.01 -2.50
N GLY A 71 0.90 -10.05 -2.48
CA GLY A 71 0.00 -9.78 -3.60
C GLY A 71 0.73 -9.35 -4.88
N LEU A 72 1.71 -8.46 -4.77
CA LEU A 72 2.56 -8.06 -5.89
C LEU A 72 3.38 -9.23 -6.44
N GLY A 73 4.01 -10.02 -5.56
CA GLY A 73 4.79 -11.20 -5.96
C GLY A 73 3.93 -12.24 -6.67
N LEU A 74 2.72 -12.50 -6.16
CA LEU A 74 1.76 -13.39 -6.81
C LEU A 74 1.31 -12.86 -8.16
N ARG A 75 1.09 -11.54 -8.27
CA ARG A 75 0.75 -10.92 -9.54
C ARG A 75 1.86 -11.06 -10.57
N ALA A 76 3.10 -10.81 -10.17
CA ALA A 76 4.29 -10.96 -11.01
C ALA A 76 4.48 -12.41 -11.47
N TRP A 77 4.35 -13.37 -10.54
CA TRP A 77 4.40 -14.80 -10.85
C TRP A 77 3.32 -15.19 -11.88
N TRP A 78 2.07 -14.75 -11.68
CA TRP A 78 0.99 -15.04 -12.63
C TRP A 78 1.17 -14.39 -13.99
N TRP A 79 1.73 -13.17 -14.04
CA TRP A 79 2.11 -12.55 -15.30
C TRP A 79 3.12 -13.42 -16.05
N GLN A 80 4.17 -13.88 -15.36
CA GLN A 80 5.20 -14.75 -15.96
C GLN A 80 4.61 -16.07 -16.49
N GLN A 81 3.56 -16.58 -15.84
CA GLN A 81 2.85 -17.79 -16.27
C GLN A 81 1.81 -17.55 -17.39
N GLY A 82 1.72 -16.32 -17.93
CA GLY A 82 0.77 -15.98 -18.99
C GLY A 82 -0.71 -16.03 -18.57
N ARG A 83 -1.01 -16.12 -17.27
CA ARG A 83 -2.37 -16.25 -16.76
C ARG A 83 -3.06 -14.89 -16.72
N ARG A 84 -4.25 -14.79 -17.33
CA ARG A 84 -5.13 -13.62 -17.20
C ARG A 84 -5.98 -13.77 -15.95
N ILE A 85 -5.78 -12.91 -14.97
CA ILE A 85 -6.58 -12.88 -13.73
C ILE A 85 -7.79 -11.99 -13.98
N PRO A 86 -9.02 -12.40 -13.63
CA PRO A 86 -10.14 -11.47 -13.57
C PRO A 86 -9.82 -10.40 -12.52
N TRP A 87 -9.59 -9.16 -12.97
CA TRP A 87 -9.25 -8.06 -12.08
C TRP A 87 -10.44 -7.72 -11.19
N GLN A 88 -10.38 -8.12 -9.92
CA GLN A 88 -11.30 -7.67 -8.89
C GLN A 88 -10.74 -6.42 -8.21
N PRO A 89 -11.60 -5.56 -7.65
CA PRO A 89 -11.15 -4.31 -7.03
C PRO A 89 -10.12 -4.49 -5.92
N GLY A 90 -10.32 -5.46 -5.03
CA GLY A 90 -9.36 -5.77 -3.98
C GLY A 90 -7.99 -6.21 -4.49
N HIS A 91 -7.86 -6.76 -5.70
CA HIS A 91 -6.54 -7.07 -6.28
C HIS A 91 -5.73 -5.81 -6.56
N TRP A 92 -6.37 -4.77 -7.07
CA TRP A 92 -5.74 -3.47 -7.28
C TRP A 92 -5.33 -2.85 -5.95
N LEU A 93 -6.20 -2.90 -4.95
CA LEU A 93 -5.91 -2.42 -3.60
C LEU A 93 -4.71 -3.16 -3.01
N LEU A 94 -4.67 -4.49 -3.10
CA LEU A 94 -3.57 -5.30 -2.59
C LEU A 94 -2.23 -4.94 -3.27
N CYS A 95 -2.24 -4.77 -4.60
CA CYS A 95 -1.05 -4.36 -5.34
C CYS A 95 -0.60 -2.94 -4.94
N LEU A 96 -1.55 -2.01 -4.75
CA LEU A 96 -1.25 -0.67 -4.27
C LEU A 96 -0.66 -0.67 -2.87
N VAL A 97 -1.20 -1.46 -1.94
CA VAL A 97 -0.60 -1.63 -0.60
C VAL A 97 0.84 -2.11 -0.71
N GLY A 98 1.10 -3.11 -1.55
CA GLY A 98 2.44 -3.62 -1.79
C GLY A 98 3.38 -2.55 -2.32
N PHE A 99 2.93 -1.77 -3.31
CA PHE A 99 3.75 -0.73 -3.94
C PHE A 99 4.04 0.41 -2.96
N VAL A 100 3.02 0.84 -2.21
CA VAL A 100 3.14 1.86 -1.16
C VAL A 100 4.06 1.39 -0.03
N GLY A 101 3.98 0.12 0.37
CA GLY A 101 4.85 -0.47 1.39
C GLY A 101 6.29 -0.69 0.92
N LEU A 102 6.51 -0.91 -0.38
CA LEU A 102 7.83 -1.07 -0.97
C LEU A 102 8.65 0.22 -0.91
N VAL A 103 8.03 1.39 -1.04
CA VAL A 103 8.72 2.70 -0.95
C VAL A 103 9.53 2.90 0.34
N PRO A 104 8.95 2.77 1.55
CA PRO A 104 9.72 2.93 2.79
C PRO A 104 10.77 1.84 2.97
N ILE A 105 10.51 0.60 2.52
CA ILE A 105 11.49 -0.48 2.56
C ILE A 105 12.70 -0.15 1.67
N LEU A 106 12.47 0.21 0.40
CA LEU A 106 13.53 0.61 -0.53
C LEU A 106 14.28 1.85 -0.03
N THR A 107 13.56 2.85 0.49
CA THR A 107 14.19 4.04 1.06
C THR A 107 15.14 3.67 2.19
N LYS A 108 14.74 2.75 3.07
CA LYS A 108 15.59 2.29 4.18
C LYS A 108 16.77 1.45 3.72
N LEU A 109 16.56 0.54 2.77
CA LEU A 109 17.65 -0.25 2.18
C LEU A 109 18.69 0.64 1.49
N LEU A 110 18.23 1.64 0.73
CA LEU A 110 19.11 2.61 0.09
C LEU A 110 19.86 3.45 1.12
N GLN A 111 19.20 3.92 2.19
CA GLN A 111 19.86 4.62 3.29
C GLN A 111 20.96 3.77 3.94
N LEU A 112 20.69 2.49 4.21
CA LEU A 112 21.68 1.57 4.78
C LEU A 112 22.86 1.32 3.82
N PHE A 113 22.56 1.14 2.53
CA PHE A 113 23.58 0.99 1.50
C PHE A 113 24.47 2.24 1.40
N PHE A 114 23.87 3.42 1.34
CA PHE A 114 24.62 4.67 1.32
C PHE A 114 25.46 4.85 2.58
N TRP A 115 24.95 4.50 3.77
CA TRP A 115 25.72 4.58 5.01
C TRP A 115 26.91 3.63 5.04
N GLN A 116 26.79 2.43 4.46
CA GLN A 116 27.89 1.48 4.34
C GLN A 116 28.98 1.97 3.37
N VAL A 117 28.59 2.63 2.28
CA VAL A 117 29.51 3.12 1.25
C VAL A 117 30.15 4.44 1.66
N ASP A 118 29.38 5.37 2.22
CA ASP A 118 29.80 6.70 2.64
C ASP A 118 29.00 7.17 3.87
N PRO A 119 29.52 6.91 5.09
CA PRO A 119 28.82 7.26 6.34
C PRO A 119 28.80 8.77 6.63
N LEU A 120 29.65 9.55 5.96
CA LEU A 120 29.73 11.01 6.10
C LEU A 120 29.62 11.65 4.71
N PRO A 121 28.44 11.54 4.07
CA PRO A 121 28.26 12.00 2.72
C PRO A 121 28.55 13.49 2.60
N ALA A 122 29.36 13.85 1.61
CA ALA A 122 29.47 15.23 1.17
C ALA A 122 28.08 15.77 0.74
N SER A 123 27.96 17.09 0.55
CA SER A 123 26.69 17.73 0.18
C SER A 123 25.97 17.07 -1.01
N THR A 124 26.72 16.60 -2.01
CA THR A 124 26.18 15.84 -3.15
C THR A 124 25.60 14.48 -2.76
N GLY A 125 26.22 13.78 -1.80
CA GLY A 125 25.73 12.50 -1.28
C GLY A 125 24.45 12.66 -0.46
N LEU A 126 24.37 13.70 0.38
CA LEU A 126 23.13 14.06 1.10
C LEU A 126 22.01 14.42 0.14
N TRP A 127 22.31 15.24 -0.86
CA TRP A 127 21.35 15.59 -1.90
C TRP A 127 20.82 14.34 -2.62
N LEU A 128 21.70 13.40 -2.98
CA LEU A 128 21.27 12.15 -3.63
C LEU A 128 20.35 11.32 -2.73
N GLN A 129 20.69 11.17 -1.43
CA GLN A 129 19.89 10.42 -0.46
C GLN A 129 18.47 11.01 -0.29
N GLU A 130 18.35 12.34 -0.23
CA GLU A 130 17.05 13.01 -0.10
C GLU A 130 16.21 12.92 -1.38
N ASN A 131 16.83 13.11 -2.55
CA ASN A 131 16.12 13.09 -3.84
C ASN A 131 15.61 11.69 -4.21
N VAL A 132 16.34 10.63 -3.87
CA VAL A 132 15.90 9.25 -4.10
C VAL A 132 14.58 8.96 -3.36
N ARG A 133 14.47 9.38 -2.10
CA ARG A 133 13.21 9.26 -1.33
C ARG A 133 12.07 10.02 -2.00
N LEU A 134 12.34 11.22 -2.50
CA LEU A 134 11.34 12.05 -3.18
C LEU A 134 10.87 11.40 -4.49
N ILE A 135 11.79 10.85 -5.29
CA ILE A 135 11.48 10.12 -6.53
C ILE A 135 10.57 8.92 -6.25
N LEU A 136 10.91 8.10 -5.26
CA LEU A 136 10.07 6.95 -4.87
C LEU A 136 8.67 7.39 -4.38
N SER A 137 8.60 8.53 -3.70
CA SER A 137 7.33 9.09 -3.22
C SER A 137 6.46 9.58 -4.38
N VAL A 138 7.05 10.30 -5.34
CA VAL A 138 6.40 10.71 -6.60
C VAL A 138 5.89 9.48 -7.36
N ALA A 139 6.72 8.44 -7.52
CA ALA A 139 6.32 7.21 -8.19
C ALA A 139 5.10 6.55 -7.52
N SER A 140 5.06 6.50 -6.18
CA SER A 140 3.89 6.00 -5.44
C SER A 140 2.62 6.79 -5.72
N ILE A 141 2.71 8.12 -5.74
CA ILE A 141 1.58 9.00 -6.01
C ILE A 141 1.08 8.83 -7.44
N LEU A 142 2.00 8.76 -8.42
CA LEU A 142 1.66 8.52 -9.81
C LEU A 142 0.98 7.16 -10.00
N ALA A 143 1.44 6.11 -9.32
CA ALA A 143 0.79 4.80 -9.37
C ALA A 143 -0.64 4.85 -8.80
N MET A 144 -0.85 5.56 -7.69
CA MET A 144 -2.17 5.71 -7.09
C MET A 144 -3.14 6.49 -7.98
N TRP A 145 -2.71 7.63 -8.52
CA TRP A 145 -3.50 8.37 -9.51
C TRP A 145 -3.73 7.54 -10.78
N GLY A 146 -2.73 6.75 -11.19
CA GLY A 146 -2.86 5.82 -12.29
C GLY A 146 -3.98 4.81 -12.06
N VAL A 147 -4.10 4.29 -10.84
CA VAL A 147 -5.22 3.40 -10.48
C VAL A 147 -6.56 4.14 -10.43
N VAL A 148 -6.60 5.37 -9.92
CA VAL A 148 -7.84 6.18 -9.88
C VAL A 148 -8.38 6.46 -11.29
N TRP A 149 -7.51 6.75 -12.25
CA TRP A 149 -7.93 7.16 -13.60
C TRP A 149 -7.97 6.03 -14.63
N PHE A 150 -7.02 5.10 -14.57
CA PHE A 150 -6.79 4.13 -15.66
C PHE A 150 -7.04 2.68 -15.27
N ALA A 151 -7.13 2.34 -13.97
CA ALA A 151 -7.47 0.96 -13.62
C ALA A 151 -8.91 0.67 -14.05
N SER A 152 -9.14 -0.57 -14.49
CA SER A 152 -10.47 -1.08 -14.84
C SER A 152 -11.29 -1.37 -13.56
N LEU A 153 -11.42 -0.38 -12.69
CA LEU A 153 -12.15 -0.43 -11.43
C LEU A 153 -13.55 0.15 -11.63
N PRO A 154 -14.59 -0.44 -11.02
CA PRO A 154 -15.86 0.27 -10.86
C PRO A 154 -15.62 1.59 -10.13
N ARG A 155 -16.27 2.67 -10.57
CA ARG A 155 -16.04 4.03 -10.03
C ARG A 155 -16.16 4.12 -8.51
N VAL A 156 -17.01 3.28 -7.92
CA VAL A 156 -17.21 3.18 -6.46
C VAL A 156 -15.89 2.81 -5.75
N TRP A 157 -15.09 1.93 -6.34
CA TRP A 157 -13.79 1.52 -5.78
C TRP A 157 -12.68 2.54 -6.03
N ALA A 158 -12.76 3.33 -7.10
CA ALA A 158 -11.84 4.46 -7.29
C ALA A 158 -12.00 5.53 -6.18
N ILE A 159 -13.22 5.74 -5.68
CA ILE A 159 -13.50 6.64 -4.56
C ILE A 159 -12.80 6.17 -3.27
N VAL A 160 -12.60 4.86 -3.09
CA VAL A 160 -11.88 4.31 -1.92
C VAL A 160 -10.38 4.63 -1.94
N VAL A 161 -9.80 4.78 -3.13
CA VAL A 161 -8.37 5.11 -3.31
C VAL A 161 -8.13 6.63 -3.25
N LEU A 162 -9.13 7.41 -3.65
CA LEU A 162 -9.03 8.85 -3.85
C LEU A 162 -8.57 9.63 -2.60
N PRO A 163 -9.12 9.43 -1.37
CA PRO A 163 -8.66 10.15 -0.19
C PRO A 163 -7.17 9.97 0.08
N GLU A 164 -6.66 8.74 -0.02
CA GLU A 164 -5.25 8.46 0.22
C GLU A 164 -4.37 9.07 -0.88
N ALA A 165 -4.83 9.07 -2.13
CA ALA A 165 -4.10 9.70 -3.25
C ALA A 165 -3.99 11.22 -3.05
N ILE A 166 -5.08 11.86 -2.61
CA ILE A 166 -5.11 13.28 -2.26
C ILE A 166 -4.19 13.56 -1.08
N THR A 167 -4.32 12.81 0.01
CA THR A 167 -3.52 12.98 1.24
C THR A 167 -2.02 12.87 0.94
N ARG A 168 -1.59 11.88 0.15
CA ARG A 168 -0.18 11.71 -0.23
C ARG A 168 0.31 12.80 -1.18
N SER A 169 -0.50 13.18 -2.16
CA SER A 169 -0.15 14.27 -3.09
C SER A 169 0.04 15.59 -2.35
N PHE A 170 -0.87 15.87 -1.42
CA PHE A 170 -0.80 17.05 -0.57
C PHE A 170 0.41 16.99 0.36
N SER A 171 0.67 15.85 1.00
CA SER A 171 1.85 15.65 1.85
C SER A 171 3.16 15.88 1.10
N LEU A 172 3.28 15.37 -0.13
CA LEU A 172 4.42 15.64 -1.00
C LEU A 172 4.51 17.14 -1.36
N GLY A 173 3.39 17.77 -1.72
CA GLY A 173 3.34 19.20 -2.01
C GLY A 173 3.81 20.05 -0.84
N MET A 174 3.40 19.71 0.38
CA MET A 174 3.87 20.35 1.61
C MET A 174 5.36 20.12 1.84
N GLN A 175 5.86 18.90 1.62
CA GLN A 175 7.29 18.60 1.74
C GLN A 175 8.13 19.43 0.77
N ILE A 176 7.72 19.48 -0.50
CA ILE A 176 8.37 20.30 -1.53
C ILE A 176 8.32 21.78 -1.14
N TYR A 177 7.14 22.28 -0.75
CA TYR A 177 6.96 23.67 -0.32
C TYR A 177 7.90 24.02 0.85
N VAL A 178 8.00 23.15 1.85
CA VAL A 178 8.90 23.33 3.00
C VAL A 178 10.37 23.29 2.57
N VAL A 179 10.76 22.41 1.65
CA VAL A 179 12.14 22.37 1.15
C VAL A 179 12.51 23.64 0.38
N PHE A 180 11.62 24.17 -0.45
CA PHE A 180 11.88 25.36 -1.25
C PHE A 180 11.76 26.68 -0.47
N ASN A 181 10.89 26.76 0.54
CA ASN A 181 10.66 27.97 1.34
C ASN A 181 11.29 27.93 2.75
N GLY A 182 11.85 26.79 3.15
CA GLY A 182 12.37 26.51 4.49
C GLY A 182 13.67 27.24 4.86
N THR A 183 14.26 28.01 3.95
CA THR A 183 15.37 28.93 4.27
C THR A 183 14.91 30.33 4.63
N SER A 184 13.64 30.71 4.43
CA SER A 184 13.19 32.08 4.68
C SER A 184 12.02 32.21 5.65
N GLN A 185 11.19 31.18 5.88
CA GLN A 185 10.03 31.30 6.76
C GLN A 185 9.67 30.02 7.52
N PHE A 186 10.10 29.93 8.78
CA PHE A 186 9.34 29.27 9.84
C PHE A 186 9.45 30.13 11.11
N PRO A 187 8.34 30.36 11.83
CA PRO A 187 7.83 29.28 12.68
C PRO A 187 6.29 29.17 12.68
N PHE A 188 5.78 27.94 12.75
CA PHE A 188 4.63 27.48 13.56
C PHE A 188 3.34 28.33 13.72
N GLY A 189 3.06 29.35 12.90
CA GLY A 189 2.03 30.34 13.26
C GLY A 189 1.21 30.96 12.14
N SER A 190 1.27 30.49 10.89
CA SER A 190 0.32 30.96 9.88
C SER A 190 -0.97 30.16 9.96
N ASP A 191 -2.11 30.84 10.04
CA ASP A 191 -3.46 30.25 9.95
C ASP A 191 -3.59 29.33 8.73
N VAL A 192 -2.81 29.59 7.69
CA VAL A 192 -2.68 28.75 6.48
C VAL A 192 -2.15 27.36 6.82
N THR A 193 -1.05 27.24 7.58
CA THR A 193 -0.46 25.93 7.92
C THR A 193 -1.42 25.12 8.80
N MET A 194 -2.10 25.80 9.74
CA MET A 194 -3.13 25.19 10.58
C MET A 194 -4.34 24.74 9.75
N ALA A 195 -4.88 25.60 8.89
CA ALA A 195 -6.01 25.28 8.01
C ALA A 195 -5.70 24.11 7.07
N LEU A 196 -4.50 24.09 6.48
CA LEU A 196 -4.03 22.99 5.62
C LEU A 196 -3.91 21.67 6.39
N THR A 197 -3.44 21.71 7.64
CA THR A 197 -3.38 20.53 8.51
C THR A 197 -4.78 20.02 8.89
N TRP A 198 -5.73 20.92 9.15
CA TRP A 198 -7.13 20.56 9.40
C TRP A 198 -7.80 19.94 8.17
N ILE A 199 -7.61 20.53 6.98
CA ILE A 199 -8.14 19.98 5.73
C ILE A 199 -7.59 18.57 5.50
N LEU A 200 -6.30 18.36 5.72
CA LEU A 200 -5.67 17.03 5.69
C LEU A 200 -6.33 16.07 6.69
N GLY A 201 -6.54 16.50 7.93
CA GLY A 201 -7.18 15.69 8.96
C GLY A 201 -8.60 15.26 8.57
N VAL A 202 -9.38 16.17 7.99
CA VAL A 202 -10.76 15.90 7.52
C VAL A 202 -10.77 14.94 6.33
N ILE A 203 -9.91 15.14 5.33
CA ILE A 203 -9.84 14.26 4.15
C ILE A 203 -9.41 12.86 4.56
N ALA A 204 -8.42 12.77 5.45
CA ALA A 204 -7.97 11.50 5.93
C ALA A 204 -9.11 10.76 6.67
N LEU A 205 -10.03 11.46 7.36
CA LEU A 205 -11.11 10.84 8.14
C LEU A 205 -12.17 10.20 7.24
N ALA A 206 -12.30 10.70 6.00
CA ALA A 206 -13.18 10.10 5.01
C ALA A 206 -12.70 8.72 4.56
N GLY A 207 -11.39 8.47 4.55
CA GLY A 207 -10.79 7.21 4.10
C GLY A 207 -11.30 5.97 4.84
N PRO A 208 -11.17 5.90 6.18
CA PRO A 208 -11.68 4.78 6.98
C PRO A 208 -13.18 4.55 6.82
N LEU A 209 -13.98 5.61 6.69
CA LEU A 209 -15.42 5.47 6.50
C LEU A 209 -15.75 4.86 5.13
N LEU A 210 -15.07 5.30 4.07
CA LEU A 210 -15.29 4.79 2.72
C LEU A 210 -14.90 3.30 2.60
N ILE A 211 -13.79 2.87 3.22
CA ILE A 211 -13.40 1.44 3.21
C ILE A 211 -14.29 0.56 4.09
N LEU A 212 -15.08 1.12 5.01
CA LEU A 212 -16.09 0.34 5.73
C LEU A 212 -17.38 0.22 4.91
N ILE A 213 -17.82 1.30 4.27
CA ILE A 213 -19.10 1.35 3.56
C ILE A 213 -19.03 0.63 2.21
N VAL A 214 -17.98 0.87 1.41
CA VAL A 214 -17.91 0.39 0.02
C VAL A 214 -17.84 -1.14 -0.08
N PRO A 215 -17.04 -1.87 0.71
CA PRO A 215 -17.00 -3.32 0.64
C PRO A 215 -18.30 -3.98 1.13
N LEU A 216 -18.98 -3.39 2.13
CA LEU A 216 -20.31 -3.84 2.56
C LEU A 216 -21.31 -3.68 1.42
N TRP A 217 -21.34 -2.49 0.80
CA TRP A 217 -22.18 -2.22 -0.37
C TRP A 217 -21.90 -3.17 -1.54
N ASP A 218 -20.62 -3.40 -1.84
CA ASP A 218 -20.18 -4.33 -2.88
C ASP A 218 -20.61 -5.77 -2.58
N ALA A 219 -20.54 -6.21 -1.32
CA ALA A 219 -21.03 -7.52 -0.89
C ALA A 219 -22.54 -7.69 -1.08
N PHE A 220 -23.32 -6.63 -0.87
CA PHE A 220 -24.78 -6.69 -1.01
C PHE A 220 -25.26 -6.61 -2.47
N ILE A 221 -24.54 -5.88 -3.34
CA ILE A 221 -25.00 -5.58 -4.70
C ILE A 221 -24.33 -6.45 -5.76
N SER A 222 -23.09 -6.87 -5.54
CA SER A 222 -22.36 -7.66 -6.52
C SER A 222 -22.98 -9.05 -6.65
N LYS A 223 -23.39 -9.40 -7.87
CA LYS A 223 -23.76 -10.78 -8.24
C LYS A 223 -22.54 -11.67 -8.49
N GLN A 224 -21.34 -11.09 -8.57
CA GLN A 224 -20.09 -11.83 -8.77
C GLN A 224 -19.51 -12.25 -7.43
N GLU A 225 -19.16 -13.52 -7.32
CA GLU A 225 -18.42 -14.04 -6.17
C GLU A 225 -17.05 -13.35 -6.06
N ARG A 226 -16.78 -12.79 -4.88
CA ARG A 226 -15.50 -12.16 -4.54
C ARG A 226 -14.56 -13.22 -3.99
N ASP A 227 -13.34 -13.25 -4.50
CA ASP A 227 -12.34 -14.20 -4.03
C ASP A 227 -11.67 -13.75 -2.72
N TRP A 228 -10.91 -14.65 -2.11
CA TRP A 228 -10.18 -14.38 -0.87
C TRP A 228 -9.15 -13.26 -1.05
N MET A 229 -8.55 -13.12 -2.24
CA MET A 229 -7.58 -12.08 -2.54
C MET A 229 -8.20 -10.70 -2.58
N HIS A 230 -9.42 -10.57 -3.11
CA HIS A 230 -10.18 -9.35 -3.04
C HIS A 230 -10.34 -8.90 -1.59
N TRP A 231 -10.86 -9.77 -0.71
CA TRP A 231 -11.07 -9.44 0.69
C TRP A 231 -9.76 -9.16 1.44
N THR A 232 -8.69 -9.87 1.11
CA THR A 232 -7.35 -9.61 1.65
C THR A 232 -6.85 -8.21 1.24
N GLY A 233 -7.07 -7.82 -0.01
CA GLY A 233 -6.73 -6.48 -0.50
C GLY A 233 -7.54 -5.37 0.15
N VAL A 234 -8.84 -5.58 0.33
CA VAL A 234 -9.73 -4.67 1.07
C VAL A 234 -9.25 -4.51 2.52
N ALA A 235 -8.95 -5.62 3.20
CA ALA A 235 -8.48 -5.59 4.58
C ALA A 235 -7.12 -4.90 4.71
N ALA A 236 -6.15 -5.23 3.83
CA ALA A 236 -4.84 -4.62 3.82
C ALA A 236 -4.92 -3.10 3.55
N TRP A 237 -5.77 -2.68 2.62
CA TRP A 237 -5.99 -1.27 2.34
C TRP A 237 -6.68 -0.55 3.51
N GLY A 238 -7.65 -1.20 4.15
CA GLY A 238 -8.30 -0.68 5.35
C GLY A 238 -7.31 -0.47 6.50
N LEU A 239 -6.43 -1.44 6.75
CA LEU A 239 -5.36 -1.32 7.74
C LEU A 239 -4.37 -0.19 7.39
N LEU A 240 -4.00 -0.05 6.11
CA LEU A 240 -3.12 1.01 5.64
C LEU A 240 -3.70 2.40 5.95
N ILE A 241 -4.97 2.63 5.62
CA ILE A 241 -5.64 3.91 5.86
C ILE A 241 -5.89 4.14 7.36
N LEU A 242 -6.17 3.09 8.13
CA LEU A 242 -6.44 3.20 9.57
C LEU A 242 -5.17 3.46 10.39
N GLN A 243 -4.00 3.03 9.91
CA GLN A 243 -2.73 3.16 10.62
C GLN A 243 -2.42 4.58 11.14
N PRO A 244 -2.48 5.67 10.34
CA PRO A 244 -2.22 7.03 10.82
C PRO A 244 -3.17 7.47 11.95
N TYR A 245 -4.42 6.99 11.94
CA TYR A 245 -5.38 7.26 13.01
C TYR A 245 -4.96 6.62 14.32
N LEU A 246 -4.61 5.34 14.26
CA LEU A 246 -4.17 4.60 15.44
C LEU A 246 -2.88 5.19 16.00
N MET A 247 -1.94 5.60 15.14
CA MET A 247 -0.73 6.33 15.56
C MET A 247 -1.06 7.64 16.29
N THR A 248 -2.03 8.40 15.79
CA THR A 248 -2.46 9.66 16.42
C THR A 248 -3.09 9.41 17.79
N ILE A 249 -3.96 8.40 17.90
CA ILE A 249 -4.58 8.01 19.16
C ILE A 249 -3.52 7.57 20.18
N VAL A 250 -2.61 6.68 19.80
CA VAL A 250 -1.52 6.20 20.66
C VAL A 250 -0.64 7.35 21.13
N TRP A 251 -0.30 8.28 20.24
CA TRP A 251 0.51 9.45 20.59
C TRP A 251 -0.20 10.39 21.58
N LEU A 252 -1.52 10.57 21.45
CA LEU A 252 -2.30 11.37 22.38
C LEU A 252 -2.41 10.70 23.76
N THR A 253 -2.55 9.38 23.81
CA THR A 253 -2.68 8.64 25.07
C THR A 253 -1.34 8.42 25.77
N SER A 254 -0.22 8.35 25.06
CA SER A 254 1.13 8.17 25.65
C SER A 254 1.70 9.44 26.28
N ARG A 255 1.01 10.59 26.17
CA ARG A 255 1.41 11.88 26.75
C ARG A 255 0.77 12.19 28.10
N GLN A 256 -0.09 11.29 28.59
CA GLN A 256 -0.73 11.36 29.91
C GLN A 256 0.02 10.46 30.89
#